data_AF-A0A918LL92-F1
#
_entry.id   AF-A0A918LL92-F1
#
_cell.length_a   1.000
_cell.length_b   1.000
_cell.length_c   1.000
_cell.angle_alpha   90.00
_cell.angle_beta   90.00
_cell.angle_gamma   90.00
#
_symmetry.space_group_name_H-M   'P 1'
#
loop_
_entity.id
_entity.type
_entity.pdbx_description
1 polymer ?
#
loop_
_entity_poly.entity_id
_entity_poly.type
_entity_poly.pdbx_seq_one_letter_code
_entity_poly.pdbx_strand_id
1 'polypeptide(L)'
;MTRSRTVRRLAAAAAVSLLPLLAACGAGTDTDTGSESHASNGEKTTDGSSGQLDIPADANADLKKQYLLENAIAACMKKQGFPYTPVAPEDPAASWTTDGADYELTKKYRQKYGFGIYAGIVYPGDAGAPGSAAARQDSDRTPNADYVDTLTPGQKAAYDKALGAFPDPKAGEKNWTGCLGEADKKVYGSASARERGTATTNRNQANAQALNGDPKLVALAQSYASCLRKEGISVTTTQPTGIGEMVKLQAFESTPAGAGGVSAADGSGNAQESLSKEEALPLLTRDIELAMRDLECGKEFRAAYFPKFLKAPTSGGGAG
;
A
#
# COMPACT_ATOMS: atom_id res chain seq x y z
N MET A 1 30.21 61.56 -6.28
CA MET A 1 31.37 62.17 -5.59
C MET A 1 30.78 62.95 -4.42
N THR A 2 30.99 62.69 -3.12
CA THR A 2 32.22 62.34 -2.40
C THR A 2 31.86 61.85 -0.98
N ARG A 3 32.44 60.69 -0.60
CA ARG A 3 32.89 60.21 0.73
C ARG A 3 31.94 60.04 1.94
N SER A 4 31.87 58.77 2.34
CA SER A 4 31.57 58.20 3.66
C SER A 4 32.72 58.36 4.67
N ARG A 5 32.39 58.48 5.99
CA ARG A 5 33.12 57.91 7.15
C ARG A 5 32.14 57.66 8.32
N THR A 6 31.84 56.43 8.76
CA THR A 6 32.44 55.59 9.86
C THR A 6 32.37 56.27 11.27
N VAL A 7 31.89 55.69 12.39
CA VAL A 7 32.44 54.55 13.19
C VAL A 7 31.56 54.22 14.44
N ARG A 8 31.19 52.93 14.57
CA ARG A 8 31.16 51.96 15.73
C ARG A 8 30.48 52.19 17.12
N ARG A 9 29.69 51.13 17.44
CA ARG A 9 29.73 50.16 18.57
C ARG A 9 29.30 50.57 19.99
N LEU A 10 28.41 49.75 20.58
CA LEU A 10 28.68 48.87 21.75
C LEU A 10 27.53 47.87 21.96
N ALA A 11 27.84 46.76 22.64
CA ALA A 11 27.07 45.52 22.74
C ALA A 11 26.64 45.20 24.19
N ALA A 12 25.65 44.31 24.28
CA ALA A 12 25.41 43.26 25.30
C ALA A 12 24.82 43.61 26.70
N ALA A 13 23.75 42.86 27.06
CA ALA A 13 23.64 41.95 28.23
C ALA A 13 22.30 41.98 29.04
N ALA A 14 21.54 40.88 28.90
CA ALA A 14 20.78 40.03 29.87
C ALA A 14 20.20 40.53 31.23
N ALA A 15 18.95 40.11 31.53
CA ALA A 15 18.41 39.49 32.78
C ALA A 15 16.86 39.37 32.69
N VAL A 16 16.21 38.19 32.61
CA VAL A 16 15.74 37.23 33.65
C VAL A 16 14.98 37.84 34.84
N SER A 17 13.65 37.58 34.94
CA SER A 17 12.84 37.27 36.16
C SER A 17 11.34 37.28 35.81
N LEU A 18 10.63 36.14 35.84
CA LEU A 18 9.92 35.47 36.95
C LEU A 18 8.38 35.75 36.95
N LEU A 19 7.62 34.64 36.94
CA LEU A 19 6.15 34.56 37.04
C LEU A 19 5.58 35.11 38.38
N PRO A 20 4.25 35.29 38.42
CA PRO A 20 3.49 34.63 39.49
C PRO A 20 2.30 33.80 38.98
N LEU A 21 2.02 32.76 39.77
CA LEU A 21 0.96 31.77 39.67
C LEU A 21 -0.44 32.37 39.94
N LEU A 22 -1.46 31.79 39.30
CA LEU A 22 -2.80 31.65 39.91
C LEU A 22 -3.17 30.16 39.95
N ALA A 23 -3.76 29.79 41.07
CA ALA A 23 -3.99 28.44 41.56
C ALA A 23 -5.48 28.03 41.48
N ALA A 24 -5.69 26.70 41.48
CA ALA A 24 -6.80 25.93 42.08
C ALA A 24 -8.23 26.18 41.53
N CYS A 25 -9.18 25.25 41.42
CA CYS A 25 -9.55 23.95 42.01
C CYS A 25 -10.33 23.16 40.92
N GLY A 26 -10.61 21.87 40.98
CA GLY A 26 -10.58 20.93 42.10
C GLY A 26 -10.88 19.50 41.63
N ALA A 27 -10.58 18.56 42.51
CA ALA A 27 -10.81 17.14 42.34
C ALA A 27 -12.30 16.77 42.59
N GLY A 28 -12.81 15.85 41.77
CA GLY A 28 -14.05 15.11 41.99
C GLY A 28 -13.83 13.68 41.51
N THR A 29 -13.99 12.73 42.42
CA THR A 29 -13.73 11.29 42.32
C THR A 29 -14.71 10.53 41.41
N ASP A 30 -14.13 9.58 40.66
CA ASP A 30 -14.62 8.34 40.05
C ASP A 30 -16.13 8.05 39.98
N THR A 31 -16.61 7.82 38.76
CA THR A 31 -17.42 6.63 38.44
C THR A 31 -17.15 6.19 37.01
N ASP A 32 -16.75 4.93 36.89
CA ASP A 32 -16.40 4.18 35.71
C ASP A 32 -17.66 3.73 34.95
N THR A 33 -17.81 4.11 33.69
CA THR A 33 -18.59 3.34 32.69
C THR A 33 -17.95 3.54 31.33
N GLY A 34 -17.30 2.48 30.86
CA GLY A 34 -16.58 2.41 29.60
C GLY A 34 -17.41 2.83 28.40
N SER A 35 -16.84 3.75 27.63
CA SER A 35 -17.19 4.01 26.25
C SER A 35 -15.88 3.96 25.47
N GLU A 36 -15.52 2.76 25.00
CA GLU A 36 -14.40 2.57 24.07
C GLU A 36 -14.79 3.19 22.73
N SER A 37 -14.51 4.49 22.60
CA SER A 37 -14.35 5.12 21.30
C SER A 37 -13.11 4.52 20.65
N HIS A 38 -13.32 3.66 19.65
CA HIS A 38 -12.28 3.20 18.74
C HIS A 38 -11.56 4.42 18.16
N ALA A 39 -10.34 4.64 18.67
CA ALA A 39 -9.39 5.54 18.06
C ALA A 39 -9.07 4.99 16.67
N SER A 40 -9.46 5.74 15.65
CA SER A 40 -8.87 5.67 14.32
C SER A 40 -7.36 5.77 14.50
N ASN A 41 -6.65 4.68 14.21
CA ASN A 41 -5.20 4.72 13.98
C ASN A 41 -4.98 5.48 12.67
N GLY A 42 -5.06 6.81 12.75
CA GLY A 42 -4.36 7.68 11.82
C GLY A 42 -2.88 7.43 12.04
N GLU A 43 -2.30 6.61 11.16
CA GLU A 43 -0.87 6.41 11.10
C GLU A 43 -0.21 7.78 10.95
N LYS A 44 0.41 8.21 12.04
CA LYS A 44 1.08 9.49 12.15
C LYS A 44 2.24 9.44 11.18
N THR A 45 2.10 10.10 10.03
CA THR A 45 3.23 10.41 9.15
C THR A 45 4.32 11.00 10.04
N THR A 46 5.40 10.24 10.23
CA THR A 46 6.58 10.73 10.93
C THR A 46 7.27 11.70 9.96
N ASP A 47 6.71 12.90 9.87
CA ASP A 47 7.36 14.04 9.25
C ASP A 47 8.68 14.24 10.00
N GLY A 48 9.78 13.87 9.36
CA GLY A 48 11.10 14.29 9.80
C GLY A 48 11.12 15.83 9.85
N SER A 49 11.95 16.39 10.72
CA SER A 49 12.04 17.84 11.01
C SER A 49 12.31 18.75 9.77
N SER A 50 12.45 18.19 8.57
CA SER A 50 12.72 18.85 7.30
C SER A 50 11.62 18.71 6.23
N GLY A 51 10.48 18.05 6.53
CA GLY A 51 9.46 17.70 5.54
C GLY A 51 9.89 16.53 4.63
N GLN A 52 10.71 15.64 5.17
CA GLN A 52 11.20 14.42 4.52
C GLN A 52 10.77 13.22 5.36
N LEU A 53 10.59 12.07 4.72
CA LEU A 53 10.39 10.80 5.38
C LEU A 53 11.67 10.35 6.07
N ASP A 54 11.55 9.96 7.33
CA ASP A 54 12.61 9.24 8.03
C ASP A 54 12.71 7.81 7.49
N ILE A 55 13.93 7.36 7.22
CA ILE A 55 14.19 6.02 6.67
C ILE A 55 14.31 5.03 7.83
N PRO A 56 13.47 3.97 7.89
CA PRO A 56 13.58 2.96 8.94
C PRO A 56 14.97 2.29 8.94
N ALA A 57 15.55 2.11 10.13
CA ALA A 57 16.91 1.59 10.27
C ALA A 57 17.03 0.15 9.73
N ASP A 58 16.00 -0.65 9.97
CA ASP A 58 15.84 -2.05 9.60
C ASP A 58 15.31 -2.27 8.17
N ALA A 59 14.94 -1.21 7.44
CA ALA A 59 14.51 -1.30 6.05
C ALA A 59 15.59 -1.97 5.18
N ASN A 60 15.15 -2.89 4.31
CA ASN A 60 16.03 -3.52 3.33
C ASN A 60 16.48 -2.52 2.25
N ALA A 61 17.45 -2.91 1.42
CA ALA A 61 18.07 -2.00 0.44
C ALA A 61 17.08 -1.44 -0.60
N ASP A 62 16.04 -2.20 -0.96
CA ASP A 62 15.04 -1.75 -1.93
C ASP A 62 14.05 -0.78 -1.29
N LEU A 63 13.56 -1.09 -0.08
CA LEU A 63 12.69 -0.20 0.68
C LEU A 63 13.40 1.13 0.94
N LYS A 64 14.67 1.11 1.37
CA LYS A 64 15.49 2.31 1.54
C LYS A 64 15.55 3.17 0.28
N LYS A 65 15.64 2.57 -0.91
CA LYS A 65 15.62 3.31 -2.18
C LYS A 65 14.28 3.97 -2.45
N GLN A 66 13.16 3.32 -2.10
CA GLN A 66 11.83 3.91 -2.26
C GLN A 66 11.65 5.15 -1.36
N TYR A 67 12.07 5.08 -0.09
CA TYR A 67 12.09 6.27 0.79
C TYR A 67 12.98 7.40 0.22
N LEU A 68 14.17 7.06 -0.30
CA LEU A 68 15.06 8.03 -0.91
C LEU A 68 14.47 8.66 -2.19
N LEU A 69 13.68 7.91 -2.94
CA LEU A 69 13.00 8.37 -4.15
C LEU A 69 11.97 9.44 -3.78
N GLU A 70 11.08 9.14 -2.84
CA GLU A 70 10.03 10.05 -2.36
C GLU A 70 10.62 11.35 -1.79
N ASN A 71 11.67 11.23 -0.98
CA ASN A 71 12.39 12.40 -0.47
C ASN A 71 13.07 13.22 -1.57
N ALA A 72 13.54 12.58 -2.65
CA ALA A 72 14.13 13.27 -3.78
C ALA A 72 13.07 13.97 -4.66
N ILE A 73 11.88 13.37 -4.82
CA ILE A 73 10.73 13.99 -5.50
C ILE A 73 10.31 15.25 -4.72
N ALA A 74 10.11 15.14 -3.40
CA ALA A 74 9.74 16.27 -2.55
C ALA A 74 10.75 17.42 -2.65
N ALA A 75 12.04 17.11 -2.62
CA ALA A 75 13.10 18.10 -2.76
C ALA A 75 13.12 18.77 -4.16
N CYS A 76 12.81 18.03 -5.22
CA CYS A 76 12.72 18.59 -6.57
C CYS A 76 11.48 19.47 -6.71
N MET A 77 10.30 19.01 -6.29
CA MET A 77 9.06 19.77 -6.37
C MET A 77 9.15 21.09 -5.61
N LYS A 78 9.76 21.07 -4.41
CA LYS A 78 10.04 22.28 -3.64
C LYS A 78 10.91 23.29 -4.40
N LYS A 79 11.91 22.82 -5.18
CA LYS A 79 12.73 23.69 -6.03
C LYS A 79 11.94 24.26 -7.22
N GLN A 80 10.99 23.50 -7.74
CA GLN A 80 10.06 23.95 -8.79
C GLN A 80 8.98 24.91 -8.25
N GLY A 81 8.96 25.16 -6.94
CA GLY A 81 7.99 26.07 -6.29
C GLY A 81 6.66 25.40 -5.92
N PHE A 82 6.58 24.07 -5.97
CA PHE A 82 5.40 23.31 -5.61
C PHE A 82 5.60 22.59 -4.26
N PRO A 83 4.65 22.67 -3.31
CA PRO A 83 4.62 21.75 -2.19
C PRO A 83 4.39 20.33 -2.68
N TYR A 84 5.04 19.37 -2.02
CA TYR A 84 4.87 17.96 -2.26
C TYR A 84 5.13 17.22 -0.96
N THR A 85 4.13 16.48 -0.50
CA THR A 85 4.21 15.60 0.67
C THR A 85 4.70 14.24 0.17
N PRO A 86 5.91 13.80 0.58
CA PRO A 86 6.41 12.48 0.22
C PRO A 86 5.53 11.37 0.79
N VAL A 87 5.32 10.31 0.02
CA VAL A 87 4.45 9.19 0.42
C VAL A 87 5.31 8.08 0.99
N ALA A 88 5.06 7.68 2.24
CA ALA A 88 5.78 6.54 2.81
C ALA A 88 5.50 5.28 1.97
N PRO A 89 6.52 4.56 1.50
CA PRO A 89 6.29 3.31 0.82
C PRO A 89 5.61 2.32 1.74
N GLU A 90 4.60 1.62 1.23
CA GLU A 90 3.94 0.54 1.98
C GLU A 90 4.95 -0.55 2.31
N ASP A 91 4.91 -1.04 3.56
CA ASP A 91 5.63 -2.24 3.93
C ASP A 91 5.08 -3.40 3.08
N PRO A 92 5.92 -4.11 2.30
CA PRO A 92 5.47 -5.29 1.56
C PRO A 92 4.72 -6.29 2.44
N ALA A 93 5.10 -6.44 3.71
CA ALA A 93 4.39 -7.31 4.64
C ALA A 93 2.95 -6.85 4.89
N ALA A 94 2.70 -5.55 4.95
CA ALA A 94 1.37 -4.96 5.10
C ALA A 94 0.47 -5.35 3.91
N SER A 95 1.02 -5.35 2.68
CA SER A 95 0.28 -5.71 1.46
C SER A 95 -0.14 -7.19 1.39
N TRP A 96 0.45 -8.09 2.21
CA TRP A 96 0.11 -9.53 2.27
C TRP A 96 -0.65 -9.92 3.55
N THR A 97 -1.01 -8.96 4.40
CA THR A 97 -1.67 -9.23 5.69
C THR A 97 -3.04 -9.89 5.55
N THR A 98 -3.72 -9.71 4.41
CA THR A 98 -5.02 -10.32 4.10
C THR A 98 -4.89 -11.66 3.33
N ASP A 99 -3.68 -12.02 2.91
CA ASP A 99 -3.37 -13.24 2.16
C ASP A 99 -2.77 -14.35 3.04
N GLY A 100 -2.63 -14.07 4.33
CA GLY A 100 -2.26 -15.03 5.36
C GLY A 100 -0.84 -14.89 5.91
N ALA A 101 -0.17 -13.76 5.65
CA ALA A 101 1.10 -13.43 6.32
C ALA A 101 0.90 -13.29 7.83
N ASP A 102 -0.22 -12.69 8.24
CA ASP A 102 -0.76 -12.75 9.60
C ASP A 102 -2.05 -13.56 9.58
N TYR A 103 -2.02 -14.75 10.18
CA TYR A 103 -3.15 -15.66 10.17
C TYR A 103 -4.36 -15.10 10.93
N GLU A 104 -4.18 -14.45 12.07
CA GLU A 104 -5.30 -13.96 12.88
C GLU A 104 -5.96 -12.75 12.23
N LEU A 105 -5.16 -11.85 11.64
CA LEU A 105 -5.68 -10.72 10.89
C LEU A 105 -6.38 -11.19 9.61
N THR A 106 -5.77 -12.10 8.84
CA THR A 106 -6.40 -12.70 7.65
C THR A 106 -7.69 -13.42 8.01
N LYS A 107 -7.73 -14.15 9.13
CA LYS A 107 -8.94 -14.84 9.58
C LYS A 107 -10.08 -13.87 9.85
N LYS A 108 -9.84 -12.79 10.60
CA LYS A 108 -10.84 -11.74 10.86
C LYS A 108 -11.33 -11.11 9.57
N TYR A 109 -10.41 -10.83 8.64
CA TYR A 109 -10.74 -10.29 7.34
C TYR A 109 -11.62 -11.24 6.52
N ARG A 110 -11.21 -12.50 6.35
CA ARG A 110 -11.93 -13.50 5.54
C ARG A 110 -13.28 -13.89 6.15
N GLN A 111 -13.43 -13.84 7.48
CA GLN A 111 -14.72 -14.04 8.15
C GLN A 111 -15.76 -12.98 7.80
N LYS A 112 -15.33 -11.76 7.46
CA LYS A 112 -16.23 -10.66 7.11
C LYS A 112 -16.38 -10.46 5.61
N TYR A 113 -15.29 -10.60 4.86
CA TYR A 113 -15.21 -10.20 3.46
C TYR A 113 -14.91 -11.35 2.50
N GLY A 114 -14.63 -12.57 2.98
CA GLY A 114 -14.18 -13.67 2.14
C GLY A 114 -12.86 -13.33 1.44
N PHE A 115 -12.76 -13.61 0.13
CA PHE A 115 -11.67 -13.11 -0.70
C PHE A 115 -11.85 -11.65 -1.12
N GLY A 116 -12.99 -11.03 -0.78
CA GLY A 116 -13.29 -9.63 -1.07
C GLY A 116 -14.09 -9.42 -2.35
N ILE A 117 -14.46 -10.49 -3.06
CA ILE A 117 -15.09 -10.44 -4.39
C ILE A 117 -16.39 -9.63 -4.35
N TYR A 118 -17.26 -9.94 -3.38
CA TYR A 118 -18.59 -9.34 -3.25
C TYR A 118 -18.69 -8.29 -2.13
N ALA A 119 -17.61 -8.11 -1.37
CA ALA A 119 -17.60 -7.31 -0.14
C ALA A 119 -17.99 -5.84 -0.39
N GLY A 120 -17.46 -5.23 -1.46
CA GLY A 120 -17.75 -3.85 -1.81
C GLY A 120 -19.21 -3.57 -2.17
N ILE A 121 -19.94 -4.57 -2.68
CA ILE A 121 -21.37 -4.48 -3.00
C ILE A 121 -22.20 -4.59 -1.72
N VAL A 122 -21.85 -5.52 -0.83
CA VAL A 122 -22.60 -5.78 0.41
C VAL A 122 -22.38 -4.68 1.46
N TYR A 123 -21.15 -4.14 1.53
CA TYR A 123 -20.70 -3.14 2.50
C TYR A 123 -20.18 -1.85 1.82
N PRO A 124 -21.03 -1.11 1.08
CA PRO A 124 -20.57 0.03 0.28
C PRO A 124 -20.01 1.20 1.11
N GLY A 125 -20.43 1.34 2.37
CA GLY A 125 -19.97 2.37 3.30
C GLY A 125 -18.81 1.93 4.22
N ASP A 126 -18.27 0.74 4.03
CA ASP A 126 -17.18 0.22 4.86
C ASP A 126 -15.85 0.40 4.13
N ALA A 127 -14.98 1.27 4.64
CA ALA A 127 -13.66 1.54 4.06
C ALA A 127 -12.73 0.31 4.07
N GLY A 128 -12.98 -0.67 4.95
CA GLY A 128 -12.23 -1.93 4.99
C GLY A 128 -12.71 -2.99 3.99
N ALA A 129 -13.84 -2.78 3.32
CA ALA A 129 -14.35 -3.71 2.31
C ALA A 129 -13.72 -3.39 0.93
N PRO A 130 -12.99 -4.33 0.31
CA PRO A 130 -12.41 -4.11 -1.01
C PRO A 130 -13.46 -3.74 -2.04
N GLY A 131 -13.15 -2.74 -2.85
CA GLY A 131 -14.04 -2.27 -3.90
C GLY A 131 -15.30 -1.58 -3.38
N SER A 132 -15.44 -1.26 -2.10
CA SER A 132 -16.54 -0.43 -1.60
C SER A 132 -16.43 1.02 -2.08
N ALA A 133 -17.50 1.80 -1.96
CA ALA A 133 -17.47 3.22 -2.29
C ALA A 133 -16.62 4.01 -1.29
N ALA A 134 -16.69 3.66 0.00
CA ALA A 134 -15.87 4.27 1.04
C ALA A 134 -14.37 3.98 0.84
N ALA A 135 -13.99 2.74 0.50
CA ALA A 135 -12.60 2.38 0.24
C ALA A 135 -12.02 3.16 -0.95
N ARG A 136 -12.84 3.42 -1.98
CA ARG A 136 -12.45 4.22 -3.15
C ARG A 136 -12.23 5.70 -2.82
N GLN A 137 -13.13 6.27 -2.01
CA GLN A 137 -12.96 7.65 -1.56
C GLN A 137 -11.66 7.87 -0.78
N ASP A 138 -11.24 6.88 0.01
CA ASP A 138 -9.96 6.94 0.72
C ASP A 138 -8.77 6.70 -0.22
N SER A 139 -8.85 5.76 -1.16
CA SER A 139 -7.74 5.48 -2.09
C SER A 139 -7.45 6.62 -3.09
N ASP A 140 -8.47 7.42 -3.42
CA ASP A 140 -8.33 8.55 -4.35
C ASP A 140 -7.64 9.77 -3.68
N ARG A 141 -7.60 9.82 -2.35
CA ARG A 141 -6.98 10.91 -1.59
C ARG A 141 -5.52 10.64 -1.29
N THR A 142 -4.68 10.81 -2.30
CA THR A 142 -3.22 10.87 -2.08
C THR A 142 -2.86 12.01 -1.13
N PRO A 143 -1.72 11.97 -0.42
CA PRO A 143 -1.27 13.09 0.45
C PRO A 143 -1.13 14.45 -0.26
N ASN A 144 -1.12 14.45 -1.59
CA ASN A 144 -1.01 15.64 -2.43
C ASN A 144 -2.33 16.03 -3.12
N ALA A 145 -3.39 15.21 -3.01
CA ALA A 145 -4.67 15.42 -3.72
C ALA A 145 -5.32 16.75 -3.33
N ASP A 146 -5.45 17.01 -2.02
CA ASP A 146 -6.06 18.24 -1.50
C ASP A 146 -5.36 19.49 -2.03
N TYR A 147 -4.02 19.48 -2.12
CA TYR A 147 -3.27 20.61 -2.70
C TYR A 147 -3.55 20.75 -4.20
N VAL A 148 -3.50 19.65 -4.95
CA VAL A 148 -3.73 19.65 -6.40
C VAL A 148 -5.14 20.14 -6.75
N ASP A 149 -6.14 19.81 -5.95
CA ASP A 149 -7.53 20.23 -6.15
C ASP A 149 -7.73 21.74 -5.96
N THR A 150 -6.83 22.42 -5.24
CA THR A 150 -6.87 23.89 -5.12
C THR A 150 -6.32 24.61 -6.36
N LEU A 151 -5.67 23.89 -7.28
CA LEU A 151 -4.99 24.48 -8.43
C LEU A 151 -5.96 24.81 -9.57
N THR A 152 -5.80 25.99 -10.17
CA THR A 152 -6.43 26.28 -11.47
C THR A 152 -5.90 25.33 -12.55
N PRO A 153 -6.61 25.14 -13.68
CA PRO A 153 -6.16 24.24 -14.74
C PRO A 153 -4.72 24.52 -15.24
N GLY A 154 -4.33 25.80 -15.34
CA GLY A 154 -2.98 26.18 -15.73
C GLY A 154 -1.92 25.87 -14.67
N GLN A 155 -2.25 26.06 -13.40
CA GLN A 155 -1.35 25.69 -12.28
C GLN A 155 -1.21 24.18 -12.16
N LYS A 156 -2.31 23.43 -12.35
CA LYS A 156 -2.28 21.97 -12.37
C LYS A 156 -1.40 21.44 -13.50
N ALA A 157 -1.54 21.99 -14.71
CA ALA A 157 -0.67 21.61 -15.83
C ALA A 157 0.81 21.90 -15.55
N ALA A 158 1.12 22.99 -14.86
CA ALA A 158 2.49 23.30 -14.44
C ALA A 158 3.00 22.35 -13.34
N TYR A 159 2.15 22.00 -12.39
CA TYR A 159 2.44 21.00 -11.34
C TYR A 159 2.71 19.62 -11.96
N ASP A 160 1.80 19.13 -12.81
CA ASP A 160 1.92 17.82 -13.46
C ASP A 160 3.20 17.76 -14.34
N LYS A 161 3.52 18.85 -15.05
CA LYS A 161 4.76 18.96 -15.82
C LYS A 161 6.02 18.96 -14.94
N ALA A 162 5.98 19.63 -13.79
CA ALA A 162 7.09 19.66 -12.85
C ALA A 162 7.31 18.29 -12.20
N LEU A 163 6.23 17.63 -11.77
CA LEU A 163 6.26 16.27 -11.23
C LEU A 163 6.80 15.30 -12.29
N GLY A 164 6.31 15.43 -13.52
CA GLY A 164 6.69 14.60 -14.65
C GLY A 164 5.81 13.37 -14.79
N ALA A 165 6.21 12.47 -15.68
CA ALA A 165 5.46 11.28 -16.04
C ALA A 165 6.32 10.02 -16.04
N PHE A 166 5.65 8.88 -15.90
CA PHE A 166 6.22 7.56 -16.14
C PHE A 166 6.57 7.40 -17.63
N PRO A 167 7.53 6.52 -17.97
CA PRO A 167 7.84 6.23 -19.37
C PRO A 167 6.60 5.66 -20.06
N ASP A 168 6.22 6.23 -21.20
CA ASP A 168 5.25 5.60 -22.08
C ASP A 168 5.97 4.76 -23.15
N PRO A 169 5.93 3.41 -23.06
CA PRO A 169 6.55 2.54 -24.05
C PRO A 169 5.95 2.71 -25.45
N LYS A 170 4.67 3.12 -25.56
CA LYS A 170 3.99 3.34 -26.84
C LYS A 170 4.48 4.62 -27.53
N ALA A 171 4.90 5.61 -26.74
CA ALA A 171 5.55 6.83 -27.24
C ALA A 171 7.07 6.66 -27.48
N GLY A 172 7.64 5.48 -27.17
CA GLY A 172 9.07 5.22 -27.28
C GLY A 172 9.91 5.84 -26.15
N GLU A 173 9.26 6.36 -25.11
CA GLU A 173 9.92 6.94 -23.94
C GLU A 173 10.45 5.84 -23.03
N LYS A 174 11.72 5.94 -22.64
CA LYS A 174 12.40 4.90 -21.84
C LYS A 174 12.65 5.32 -20.40
N ASN A 175 12.53 6.60 -20.11
CA ASN A 175 12.89 7.22 -18.84
C ASN A 175 11.75 8.06 -18.31
N TRP A 176 11.72 8.18 -16.99
CA TRP A 176 10.82 9.05 -16.27
C TRP A 176 11.20 10.51 -16.57
N THR A 177 10.23 11.42 -16.55
CA THR A 177 10.44 12.86 -16.81
C THR A 177 10.23 13.70 -15.55
N GLY A 178 10.55 14.99 -15.60
CA GLY A 178 10.36 15.92 -14.46
C GLY A 178 11.08 15.49 -13.18
N CYS A 179 10.51 15.86 -12.04
CA CYS A 179 11.01 15.49 -10.72
C CYS A 179 11.04 13.98 -10.47
N LEU A 180 10.09 13.25 -11.04
CA LEU A 180 10.08 11.78 -11.06
C LEU A 180 11.36 11.24 -11.71
N GLY A 181 11.77 11.78 -12.87
CA GLY A 181 12.99 11.39 -13.57
C GLY A 181 14.29 11.80 -12.88
N GLU A 182 14.34 13.01 -12.31
CA GLU A 182 15.50 13.47 -11.55
C GLU A 182 15.73 12.62 -10.29
N ALA A 183 14.65 12.33 -9.55
CA ALA A 183 14.69 11.48 -8.37
C ALA A 183 15.10 10.04 -8.73
N ASP A 184 14.53 9.49 -9.79
CA ASP A 184 14.86 8.15 -10.28
C ASP A 184 16.36 8.02 -10.59
N LYS A 185 16.91 8.97 -11.38
CA LYS A 185 18.34 8.99 -11.71
C LYS A 185 19.23 9.16 -10.49
N LYS A 186 18.79 9.95 -9.50
CA LYS A 186 19.54 10.17 -8.26
C LYS A 186 19.64 8.91 -7.41
N VAL A 187 18.57 8.12 -7.34
CA VAL A 187 18.49 6.92 -6.49
C VAL A 187 19.02 5.68 -7.19
N TYR A 188 18.66 5.49 -8.47
CA TYR A 188 18.92 4.26 -9.22
C TYR A 188 20.05 4.41 -10.25
N GLY A 189 20.61 5.60 -10.43
CA GLY A 189 21.74 5.85 -11.31
C GLY A 189 21.36 5.86 -12.79
N SER A 190 22.26 5.37 -13.65
CA SER A 190 22.10 5.42 -15.12
C SER A 190 21.33 4.25 -15.70
N ALA A 191 20.99 3.23 -14.90
CA ALA A 191 20.19 2.11 -15.37
C ALA A 191 18.79 2.61 -15.73
N SER A 192 18.32 2.33 -16.94
CA SER A 192 16.96 2.66 -17.38
C SER A 192 15.91 1.90 -16.57
N ALA A 193 14.69 2.42 -16.54
CA ALA A 193 13.55 1.74 -15.91
C ALA A 193 13.37 0.30 -16.46
N ARG A 194 13.62 0.11 -17.76
CA ARG A 194 13.57 -1.21 -18.41
C ARG A 194 14.65 -2.17 -17.89
N GLU A 195 15.90 -1.73 -17.78
CA GLU A 195 16.99 -2.58 -17.29
C GLU A 195 16.75 -3.01 -15.84
N ARG A 196 16.25 -2.09 -15.00
CA ARG A 196 15.87 -2.39 -13.61
C ARG A 196 14.67 -3.33 -13.55
N GLY A 197 13.70 -3.17 -14.43
CA GLY A 197 12.58 -4.09 -14.61
C GLY A 197 13.08 -5.51 -14.90
N THR A 198 13.95 -5.68 -15.89
CA THR A 198 14.56 -6.99 -16.22
C THR A 198 15.33 -7.58 -15.05
N ALA A 199 16.17 -6.80 -14.37
CA ALA A 199 16.91 -7.27 -13.20
C ALA A 199 15.98 -7.73 -12.07
N THR A 200 14.89 -6.99 -11.86
CA THR A 200 13.85 -7.32 -10.88
C THR A 200 13.13 -8.62 -11.26
N THR A 201 12.72 -8.78 -12.52
CA THR A 201 12.11 -10.02 -13.02
C THR A 201 13.03 -11.22 -12.83
N ASN A 202 14.31 -11.11 -13.20
CA ASN A 202 15.27 -12.20 -13.04
C ASN A 202 15.48 -12.57 -11.57
N ARG A 203 15.57 -11.58 -10.67
CA ARG A 203 15.65 -11.82 -9.23
C ARG A 203 14.40 -12.53 -8.72
N ASN A 204 13.23 -12.07 -9.13
CA ASN A 204 11.96 -12.64 -8.69
C ASN A 204 11.77 -14.07 -9.18
N GLN A 205 12.24 -14.38 -10.39
CA GLN A 205 12.31 -15.75 -10.90
C GLN A 205 13.23 -16.63 -10.05
N ALA A 206 14.42 -16.13 -9.69
CA ALA A 206 15.34 -16.88 -8.83
C ALA A 206 14.78 -17.10 -7.42
N ASN A 207 14.13 -16.09 -6.84
CA ASN A 207 13.44 -16.19 -5.56
C ASN A 207 12.30 -17.21 -5.62
N ALA A 208 11.51 -17.21 -6.70
CA ALA A 208 10.43 -18.17 -6.91
C ALA A 208 10.97 -19.60 -7.03
N GLN A 209 12.06 -19.80 -7.77
CA GLN A 209 12.74 -21.10 -7.87
C GLN A 209 13.24 -21.60 -6.51
N ALA A 210 13.81 -20.71 -5.68
CA ALA A 210 14.27 -21.06 -4.35
C ALA A 210 13.11 -21.49 -3.44
N LEU A 211 11.98 -20.77 -3.47
CA LEU A 211 10.78 -21.14 -2.70
C LEU A 211 10.15 -22.45 -3.20
N ASN A 212 10.08 -22.63 -4.52
CA ASN A 212 9.50 -23.84 -5.13
C ASN A 212 10.39 -25.08 -4.97
N GLY A 213 11.70 -24.89 -4.80
CA GLY A 213 12.66 -25.96 -4.54
C GLY A 213 12.85 -26.31 -3.07
N ASP A 214 12.28 -25.55 -2.13
CA ASP A 214 12.42 -25.80 -0.70
C ASP A 214 11.64 -27.08 -0.30
N PRO A 215 12.30 -28.16 0.16
CA PRO A 215 11.63 -29.44 0.43
C PRO A 215 10.53 -29.35 1.48
N LYS A 216 10.68 -28.45 2.48
CA LYS A 216 9.67 -28.24 3.52
C LYS A 216 8.45 -27.55 2.93
N LEU A 217 8.63 -26.51 2.11
CA LEU A 217 7.52 -25.82 1.46
C LEU A 217 6.79 -26.73 0.48
N VAL A 218 7.51 -27.55 -0.28
CA VAL A 218 6.90 -28.54 -1.19
C VAL A 218 6.04 -29.54 -0.43
N ALA A 219 6.54 -30.12 0.67
CA ALA A 219 5.77 -31.07 1.47
C ALA A 219 4.51 -30.44 2.10
N LEU A 220 4.63 -29.21 2.60
CA LEU A 220 3.49 -28.46 3.14
C LEU A 220 2.48 -28.08 2.05
N ALA A 221 2.94 -27.70 0.85
CA ALA A 221 2.07 -27.44 -0.29
C ALA A 221 1.29 -28.70 -0.72
N GLN A 222 1.90 -29.90 -0.67
CA GLN A 222 1.17 -31.15 -0.93
C GLN A 222 0.12 -31.46 0.15
N SER A 223 0.43 -31.16 1.42
CA SER A 223 -0.50 -31.34 2.53
C SER A 223 -1.68 -30.40 2.43
N TYR A 224 -1.42 -29.13 2.11
CA TYR A 224 -2.42 -28.12 1.82
C TYR A 224 -3.32 -28.54 0.64
N ALA A 225 -2.73 -28.94 -0.49
CA ALA A 225 -3.47 -29.44 -1.64
C ALA A 225 -4.35 -30.66 -1.30
N SER A 226 -3.87 -31.56 -0.45
CA SER A 226 -4.63 -32.73 -0.01
C SER A 226 -5.82 -32.34 0.87
N CYS A 227 -5.66 -31.34 1.74
CA CYS A 227 -6.76 -30.77 2.53
C CYS A 227 -7.82 -30.13 1.63
N LEU A 228 -7.40 -29.28 0.68
CA LEU A 228 -8.32 -28.64 -0.27
C LEU A 228 -9.16 -29.66 -1.05
N ARG A 229 -8.54 -30.75 -1.53
CA ARG A 229 -9.27 -31.82 -2.24
C ARG A 229 -10.30 -32.53 -1.35
N LYS A 230 -9.99 -32.73 -0.06
CA LYS A 230 -10.95 -33.32 0.90
C LYS A 230 -12.16 -32.41 1.14
N GLU A 231 -11.93 -31.10 1.12
CA GLU A 231 -12.96 -30.07 1.17
C GLU A 231 -13.72 -29.89 -0.17
N GLY A 232 -13.39 -30.69 -1.20
CA GLY A 232 -14.00 -30.59 -2.52
C GLY A 232 -13.51 -29.41 -3.37
N ILE A 233 -12.43 -28.75 -2.97
CA ILE A 233 -11.82 -27.62 -3.69
C ILE A 233 -10.80 -28.15 -4.70
N SER A 234 -10.92 -27.70 -5.96
CA SER A 234 -10.06 -28.15 -7.05
C SER A 234 -8.66 -27.54 -6.94
N VAL A 235 -7.61 -28.34 -7.17
CA VAL A 235 -6.22 -27.90 -7.05
C VAL A 235 -5.56 -27.89 -8.42
N THR A 236 -5.23 -26.71 -8.93
CA THR A 236 -4.55 -26.52 -10.23
C THR A 236 -3.04 -26.43 -10.13
N THR A 237 -2.48 -26.16 -8.94
CA THR A 237 -1.03 -26.14 -8.71
C THR A 237 -0.69 -26.58 -7.29
N THR A 238 0.48 -27.19 -7.15
CA THR A 238 1.10 -27.49 -5.85
C THR A 238 2.46 -26.81 -5.70
N GLN A 239 2.78 -25.87 -6.59
CA GLN A 239 4.00 -25.07 -6.43
C GLN A 239 3.82 -24.13 -5.23
N PRO A 240 4.80 -24.06 -4.30
CA PRO A 240 4.77 -23.14 -3.17
C PRO A 240 4.40 -21.69 -3.56
N THR A 241 4.95 -21.14 -4.63
CA THR A 241 4.63 -19.76 -5.06
C THR A 241 3.25 -19.59 -5.67
N GLY A 242 2.52 -20.67 -5.97
CA GLY A 242 1.21 -20.62 -6.61
C GLY A 242 0.06 -21.05 -5.71
N ILE A 243 0.26 -22.05 -4.85
CA ILE A 243 -0.84 -22.68 -4.11
C ILE A 243 -1.54 -21.73 -3.13
N GLY A 244 -0.83 -20.75 -2.56
CA GLY A 244 -1.39 -19.80 -1.58
C GLY A 244 -2.45 -18.85 -2.14
N GLU A 245 -2.40 -18.54 -3.44
CA GLU A 245 -3.37 -17.65 -4.12
C GLU A 245 -4.33 -18.43 -5.02
N MET A 246 -4.07 -19.72 -5.26
CA MET A 246 -4.75 -20.52 -6.27
C MET A 246 -6.29 -20.53 -6.10
N VAL A 247 -6.79 -20.74 -4.88
CA VAL A 247 -8.25 -20.78 -4.63
C VAL A 247 -8.88 -19.40 -4.82
N LYS A 248 -8.19 -18.34 -4.39
CA LYS A 248 -8.62 -16.96 -4.57
C LYS A 248 -8.72 -16.63 -6.06
N LEU A 249 -7.69 -16.93 -6.85
CA LEU A 249 -7.68 -16.68 -8.29
C LEU A 249 -8.79 -17.46 -9.01
N GLN A 250 -9.00 -18.73 -8.69
CA GLN A 250 -10.11 -19.51 -9.25
C GLN A 250 -11.49 -18.91 -8.89
N ALA A 251 -11.65 -18.42 -7.67
CA ALA A 251 -12.89 -17.75 -7.24
C ALA A 251 -13.11 -16.46 -8.04
N PHE A 252 -12.07 -15.65 -8.26
CA PHE A 252 -12.11 -14.47 -9.12
C PHE A 252 -12.44 -14.83 -10.57
N GLU A 253 -11.84 -15.88 -11.14
CA GLU A 253 -12.12 -16.33 -12.51
C GLU A 253 -13.57 -16.83 -12.69
N SER A 254 -14.15 -17.40 -11.63
CA SER A 254 -15.52 -17.91 -11.62
C SER A 254 -16.57 -16.84 -11.28
N THR A 255 -16.14 -15.60 -11.07
CA THR A 255 -16.99 -14.51 -10.62
C THR A 255 -17.90 -14.02 -11.75
N PRO A 256 -19.23 -13.92 -11.53
CA PRO A 256 -20.14 -13.34 -12.52
C PRO A 256 -19.73 -11.90 -12.87
N ALA A 257 -19.91 -11.54 -14.13
CA ALA A 257 -19.63 -10.17 -14.56
C ALA A 257 -20.55 -9.18 -13.80
N GLY A 258 -20.00 -8.08 -13.29
CA GLY A 258 -20.70 -7.12 -12.42
C GLY A 258 -20.55 -7.35 -10.91
N ALA A 259 -19.86 -8.41 -10.47
CA ALA A 259 -19.70 -8.73 -9.05
C ALA A 259 -18.51 -8.06 -8.35
N GLY A 260 -17.52 -7.54 -9.08
CA GLY A 260 -16.26 -7.04 -8.51
C GLY A 260 -16.33 -5.69 -7.78
N GLY A 261 -17.51 -5.12 -7.57
CA GLY A 261 -17.70 -3.79 -6.96
C GLY A 261 -17.19 -2.62 -7.82
N VAL A 262 -16.15 -2.81 -8.62
CA VAL A 262 -15.74 -1.92 -9.72
C VAL A 262 -16.75 -2.04 -10.85
N SER A 263 -17.26 -0.88 -11.29
CA SER A 263 -18.04 -0.78 -12.53
C SER A 263 -17.16 -1.22 -13.69
N ALA A 264 -17.22 -2.51 -14.04
CA ALA A 264 -16.64 -2.99 -15.27
C ALA A 264 -17.36 -2.28 -16.41
N ALA A 265 -16.62 -1.61 -17.28
CA ALA A 265 -17.19 -1.22 -18.56
C ALA A 265 -17.32 -2.50 -19.40
N ASP A 266 -18.46 -2.72 -20.04
CA ASP A 266 -18.58 -3.76 -21.05
C ASP A 266 -17.59 -3.49 -22.20
N GLY A 267 -17.44 -4.46 -23.12
CA GLY A 267 -16.59 -4.28 -24.32
C GLY A 267 -16.99 -3.10 -25.23
N SER A 268 -18.08 -2.40 -24.91
CA SER A 268 -18.63 -1.23 -25.61
C SER A 268 -18.48 0.07 -24.81
N GLY A 269 -17.90 0.05 -23.62
CA GLY A 269 -17.70 1.23 -22.77
C GLY A 269 -18.88 1.60 -21.86
N ASN A 270 -19.95 0.79 -21.80
CA ASN A 270 -21.08 1.04 -20.90
C ASN A 270 -20.82 0.46 -19.52
N ALA A 271 -21.22 1.17 -18.46
CA ALA A 271 -21.17 0.64 -17.10
C ALA A 271 -22.02 -0.64 -17.02
N GLN A 272 -21.38 -1.76 -16.71
CA GLN A 272 -22.08 -3.00 -16.48
C GLN A 272 -22.91 -2.88 -15.19
N GLU A 273 -24.17 -3.32 -15.24
CA GLU A 273 -25.02 -3.36 -14.06
C GLU A 273 -24.36 -4.24 -12.98
N SER A 274 -24.06 -3.62 -11.84
CA SER A 274 -23.57 -4.33 -10.67
C SER A 274 -24.69 -5.17 -10.06
N LEU A 275 -24.34 -6.32 -9.48
CA LEU A 275 -25.28 -7.09 -8.67
C LEU A 275 -25.92 -6.20 -7.59
N SER A 276 -27.20 -6.46 -7.29
CA SER A 276 -27.83 -5.88 -6.10
C SER A 276 -27.20 -6.44 -4.82
N LYS A 277 -27.41 -5.75 -3.70
CA LYS A 277 -26.95 -6.24 -2.38
C LYS A 277 -27.58 -7.59 -2.04
N GLU A 278 -28.85 -7.76 -2.36
CA GLU A 278 -29.62 -8.96 -2.11
C GLU A 278 -29.08 -10.17 -2.90
N GLU A 279 -28.61 -9.95 -4.13
CA GLU A 279 -27.97 -10.98 -4.96
C GLU A 279 -26.53 -11.27 -4.51
N ALA A 280 -25.80 -10.24 -4.06
CA ALA A 280 -24.40 -10.37 -3.64
C ALA A 280 -24.25 -11.05 -2.26
N LEU A 281 -25.20 -10.89 -1.34
CA LEU A 281 -25.15 -11.48 0.01
C LEU A 281 -24.96 -13.02 0.05
N PRO A 282 -25.75 -13.83 -0.67
CA PRO A 282 -25.54 -15.28 -0.69
C PRO A 282 -24.22 -15.67 -1.37
N LEU A 283 -23.73 -14.87 -2.32
CA LEU A 283 -22.44 -15.10 -2.96
C LEU A 283 -21.28 -14.78 -2.03
N LEU A 284 -21.36 -13.67 -1.28
CA LEU A 284 -20.41 -13.34 -0.22
C LEU A 284 -20.36 -14.44 0.85
N THR A 285 -21.50 -15.02 1.22
CA THR A 285 -21.54 -16.12 2.20
C THR A 285 -20.73 -17.32 1.71
N ARG A 286 -20.88 -17.71 0.44
CA ARG A 286 -20.09 -18.80 -0.17
C ARG A 286 -18.61 -18.44 -0.30
N ASP A 287 -18.31 -17.19 -0.63
CA ASP A 287 -16.94 -16.67 -0.70
C ASP A 287 -16.24 -16.73 0.66
N ILE A 288 -16.92 -16.30 1.73
CA ILE A 288 -16.44 -16.42 3.12
C ILE A 288 -16.15 -17.88 3.46
N GLU A 289 -17.09 -18.79 3.19
CA GLU A 289 -16.89 -20.22 3.46
C GLU A 289 -15.68 -20.80 2.71
N LEU A 290 -15.54 -20.47 1.42
CA LEU A 290 -14.42 -20.93 0.59
C LEU A 290 -13.08 -20.35 1.09
N ALA A 291 -13.04 -19.05 1.36
CA ALA A 291 -11.86 -18.35 1.84
C ALA A 291 -11.40 -18.86 3.21
N MET A 292 -12.34 -19.24 4.09
CA MET A 292 -12.05 -19.82 5.39
C MET A 292 -11.50 -21.25 5.25
N ARG A 293 -12.11 -22.11 4.42
CA ARG A 293 -11.56 -23.45 4.15
C ARG A 293 -10.14 -23.37 3.56
N ASP A 294 -9.92 -22.45 2.64
CA ASP A 294 -8.61 -22.18 2.06
C ASP A 294 -7.57 -21.74 3.11
N LEU A 295 -7.96 -20.83 4.01
CA LEU A 295 -7.09 -20.33 5.07
C LEU A 295 -6.68 -21.45 6.02
N GLU A 296 -7.66 -22.24 6.49
CA GLU A 296 -7.43 -23.33 7.45
C GLU A 296 -6.59 -24.45 6.84
N CYS A 297 -6.88 -24.88 5.61
CA CYS A 297 -6.09 -25.90 4.92
C CYS A 297 -4.64 -25.46 4.66
N GLY A 298 -4.40 -24.17 4.43
CA GLY A 298 -3.07 -23.62 4.15
C GLY A 298 -2.32 -23.08 5.36
N LYS A 299 -2.84 -23.23 6.58
CA LYS A 299 -2.31 -22.59 7.80
C LYS A 299 -0.82 -22.87 8.03
N GLU A 300 -0.43 -24.15 8.04
CA GLU A 300 0.97 -24.55 8.27
C GLU A 300 1.89 -24.13 7.12
N PHE A 301 1.38 -24.22 5.89
CA PHE A 301 2.10 -23.79 4.70
C PHE A 301 2.42 -22.29 4.77
N ARG A 302 1.42 -21.44 5.02
CA ARG A 302 1.58 -19.98 5.10
C ARG A 302 2.53 -19.55 6.22
N ALA A 303 2.42 -20.18 7.39
CA ALA A 303 3.34 -19.95 8.50
C ALA A 303 4.81 -20.26 8.15
N ALA A 304 5.07 -21.24 7.27
CA ALA A 304 6.41 -21.54 6.78
C ALA A 304 6.83 -20.69 5.56
N TYR A 305 5.88 -20.33 4.71
CA TYR A 305 6.09 -19.64 3.44
C TYR A 305 6.40 -18.16 3.63
N PHE A 306 5.54 -17.41 4.32
CA PHE A 306 5.66 -15.95 4.40
C PHE A 306 6.98 -15.45 5.02
N PRO A 307 7.53 -16.06 6.08
CA PRO A 307 8.84 -15.64 6.60
C PRO A 307 10.01 -15.81 5.61
N LYS A 308 9.88 -16.72 4.64
CA LYS A 308 10.87 -16.91 3.56
C LYS A 308 10.58 -15.96 2.39
N PHE A 309 9.32 -15.87 1.99
CA PHE A 309 8.87 -14.99 0.92
C PHE A 309 9.17 -13.51 1.22
N LEU A 310 8.88 -13.02 2.43
CA LEU A 310 9.13 -11.61 2.80
C LEU A 310 10.62 -11.25 2.82
N LYS A 311 11.53 -12.23 2.99
CA LYS A 311 12.98 -12.02 2.88
C LYS A 311 13.46 -11.94 1.43
N ALA A 312 12.74 -12.58 0.51
CA ALA A 312 13.07 -12.64 -0.90
C ALA A 312 11.77 -12.65 -1.73
N PRO A 313 11.06 -11.51 -1.84
CA PRO A 313 9.76 -11.49 -2.48
C PRO A 313 9.84 -11.83 -3.96
N THR A 314 8.74 -12.35 -4.50
CA THR A 314 8.56 -12.55 -5.93
C THR A 314 7.51 -11.53 -6.40
N SER A 315 7.81 -10.68 -7.39
CA SER A 315 6.75 -9.87 -8.01
C SER A 315 5.90 -10.78 -8.90
N GLY A 316 4.58 -10.79 -8.67
CA GLY A 316 3.63 -11.57 -9.44
C GLY A 316 3.15 -12.78 -8.65
N GLY A 317 2.04 -12.59 -7.92
CA GLY A 317 1.17 -13.71 -7.61
C GLY A 317 0.64 -14.27 -8.94
N GLY A 318 0.88 -15.55 -9.19
CA GLY A 318 0.23 -16.31 -10.26
C GLY A 318 0.60 -15.95 -11.69
N ALA A 319 1.67 -16.54 -12.22
CA ALA A 319 1.77 -17.03 -13.60
C ALA A 319 3.16 -17.64 -13.83
N GLY A 320 3.26 -18.94 -13.60
CA GLY A 320 4.25 -19.83 -14.19
C GLY A 320 3.50 -20.96 -14.88
#